data_AF-A0A7S0BRE3-F1
#
_entry.id   AF-A0A7S0BRE3-F1
#
_cell.length_a   1.000
_cell.length_b   1.000
_cell.length_c   1.000
_cell.angle_alpha   90.00
_cell.angle_beta   90.00
_cell.angle_gamma   90.00
#
_symmetry.space_group_name_H-M   'P 1'
#
loop_
_entity.id
_entity.type
_entity.pdbx_description
1 polymer ?
#
loop_
_entity_poly.entity_id
_entity_poly.type
_entity_poly.pdbx_seq_one_letter_code
_entity_poly.pdbx_strand_id
1 'polypeptide(L)'
;MVGFASGLSRVQRRGGAVRTNVAGERTERKQRVEEKKKARRDISHVRVPAFDKTLHDLELGQLKRNRVSTLQINIGLTCNQACSHCHVESSPSSKETMPKIVADRLVKLSQSENDISTVDITGGAPEMHKQFRPLVRKFKEMGLNVIDRCNLTILEQIPDAANFLAENKVKVVASLPCYTADNVEAQRGDGVFDSSIAGLQQ
;
A
#
# COMPACT_ATOMS: atom_id res chain seq x y z
N MET A 1 -47.74 -40.86 -38.31
CA MET A 1 -49.12 -40.40 -38.53
C MET A 1 -49.50 -39.43 -37.43
N VAL A 2 -50.22 -38.39 -37.84
CA VAL A 2 -50.62 -37.18 -37.15
C VAL A 2 -51.57 -37.46 -35.97
N GLY A 3 -51.56 -36.61 -34.94
CA GLY A 3 -52.66 -36.59 -33.96
C GLY A 3 -52.42 -35.68 -32.75
N PHE A 4 -52.59 -34.37 -32.93
CA PHE A 4 -52.85 -33.43 -31.82
C PHE A 4 -54.24 -33.69 -31.22
N ALA A 5 -54.35 -33.69 -29.89
CA ALA A 5 -55.60 -33.35 -29.20
C ALA A 5 -55.30 -32.74 -27.82
N SER A 6 -55.83 -31.53 -27.66
CA SER A 6 -55.85 -30.64 -26.51
C SER A 6 -56.67 -31.18 -25.34
N GLY A 7 -56.21 -30.94 -24.11
CA GLY A 7 -56.99 -31.16 -22.89
C GLY A 7 -56.39 -30.45 -21.69
N LEU A 8 -56.76 -29.18 -21.49
CA LEU A 8 -56.46 -28.41 -20.28
C LEU A 8 -57.13 -29.06 -19.07
N SER A 9 -56.36 -29.30 -18.02
CA SER A 9 -56.88 -29.48 -16.66
C SER A 9 -55.94 -28.79 -15.67
N ARG A 10 -56.47 -27.71 -15.09
CA ARG A 10 -55.83 -26.87 -14.07
C ARG A 10 -55.34 -27.71 -12.91
N VAL A 11 -54.02 -27.83 -12.75
CA VAL A 11 -53.39 -28.17 -11.48
C VAL A 11 -52.92 -26.87 -10.83
N GLN A 12 -53.62 -26.51 -9.77
CA GLN A 12 -53.43 -25.33 -8.94
C GLN A 12 -52.11 -25.47 -8.17
N ARG A 13 -50.99 -25.01 -8.76
CA ARG A 13 -49.72 -24.89 -8.02
C ARG A 13 -49.80 -23.65 -7.14
N ARG A 14 -49.92 -23.87 -5.83
CA ARG A 14 -49.82 -22.85 -4.78
C ARG A 14 -48.51 -22.08 -4.97
N GLY A 15 -48.62 -20.80 -5.33
CA GLY A 15 -47.52 -19.86 -5.30
C GLY A 15 -47.13 -19.57 -3.85
N GLY A 16 -46.07 -20.23 -3.38
CA GLY A 16 -45.33 -19.81 -2.21
C GLY A 16 -44.02 -19.19 -2.69
N ALA A 17 -44.02 -17.88 -2.94
CA ALA A 17 -42.77 -17.16 -3.16
C ALA A 17 -41.99 -17.18 -1.84
N VAL A 18 -40.97 -18.03 -1.73
CA VAL A 18 -39.93 -17.88 -0.71
C VAL A 18 -39.18 -16.60 -1.08
N ARG A 19 -39.66 -15.47 -0.56
CA ARG A 19 -38.90 -14.22 -0.55
C ARG A 19 -37.75 -14.47 0.42
N THR A 20 -36.62 -14.96 -0.08
CA THR A 20 -35.37 -14.92 0.68
C THR A 20 -35.08 -13.47 0.98
N ASN A 21 -35.09 -13.11 2.27
CA ASN A 21 -34.82 -11.75 2.72
C ASN A 21 -33.31 -11.48 2.66
N VAL A 22 -32.75 -11.45 1.45
CA VAL A 22 -31.32 -11.27 1.18
C VAL A 22 -30.80 -9.96 1.78
N ALA A 23 -31.67 -8.95 1.88
CA ALA A 23 -31.35 -7.68 2.54
C ALA A 23 -31.26 -7.83 4.07
N GLY A 24 -32.19 -8.58 4.69
CA GLY A 24 -32.16 -8.93 6.11
C GLY A 24 -30.91 -9.73 6.48
N GLU A 25 -30.62 -10.79 5.72
CA GLU A 25 -29.44 -11.66 5.94
C GLU A 25 -28.12 -10.90 5.76
N ARG A 26 -28.03 -9.97 4.79
CA ARG A 26 -26.86 -9.09 4.62
C ARG A 26 -26.70 -8.10 5.77
N THR A 27 -27.80 -7.62 6.33
CA THR A 27 -27.79 -6.64 7.44
C THR A 27 -27.40 -7.32 8.75
N GLU A 28 -27.95 -8.50 9.03
CA GLU A 28 -27.58 -9.34 10.18
C GLU A 28 -26.12 -9.79 10.10
N ARG A 29 -25.64 -10.20 8.92
CA ARG A 29 -24.22 -10.55 8.73
C ARG A 29 -23.29 -9.36 8.95
N LYS A 30 -23.70 -8.15 8.53
CA LYS A 30 -22.94 -6.91 8.80
C LYS A 30 -22.92 -6.59 10.30
N GLN A 31 -24.07 -6.64 10.98
CA GLN A 31 -24.15 -6.43 12.43
C GLN A 31 -23.28 -7.44 13.19
N ARG A 32 -23.33 -8.73 12.82
CA ARG A 32 -22.54 -9.78 13.46
C ARG A 32 -21.03 -9.62 13.24
N VAL A 33 -20.62 -9.07 12.09
CA VAL A 33 -19.22 -8.72 11.81
C VAL A 33 -18.79 -7.50 12.62
N GLU A 34 -19.65 -6.49 12.73
CA GLU A 34 -19.41 -5.27 13.51
C GLU A 34 -19.29 -5.57 15.01
N GLU A 35 -20.19 -6.42 15.54
CA GLU A 35 -20.14 -6.93 16.91
C GLU A 35 -18.90 -7.78 17.16
N LYS A 36 -18.51 -8.66 16.24
CA LYS A 36 -17.25 -9.41 16.36
C LYS A 36 -16.02 -8.51 16.29
N LYS A 37 -16.03 -7.46 15.47
CA LYS A 37 -14.96 -6.45 15.43
C LYS A 37 -14.90 -5.65 16.73
N LYS A 38 -16.06 -5.28 17.28
CA LYS A 38 -16.17 -4.57 18.56
C LYS A 38 -15.68 -5.43 19.72
N ALA A 39 -16.11 -6.69 19.79
CA ALA A 39 -15.64 -7.66 20.79
C ALA A 39 -14.15 -7.98 20.67
N ARG A 40 -13.59 -8.03 19.45
CA ARG A 40 -12.13 -8.20 19.22
C ARG A 40 -11.30 -6.97 19.60
N ARG A 41 -11.90 -5.77 19.57
CA ARG A 41 -11.26 -4.49 19.92
C ARG A 41 -11.46 -4.10 21.37
N ASP A 42 -12.44 -4.69 22.03
CA ASP A 42 -12.72 -4.48 23.43
C ASP A 42 -11.64 -5.18 24.26
N ILE A 43 -10.52 -4.51 24.48
CA ILE A 43 -9.44 -4.99 25.33
C ILE A 43 -9.68 -4.66 26.81
N SER A 44 -10.89 -4.24 27.21
CA SER A 44 -11.19 -3.86 28.59
C SER A 44 -10.94 -4.98 29.60
N HIS A 45 -11.06 -6.24 29.17
CA HIS A 45 -10.75 -7.43 29.96
C HIS A 45 -9.26 -7.77 29.98
N VAL A 46 -8.44 -7.16 29.12
CA VAL A 46 -6.99 -7.30 29.12
C VAL A 46 -6.44 -6.21 30.04
N ARG A 47 -5.95 -6.60 31.21
CA ARG A 47 -5.23 -5.69 32.12
C ARG A 47 -3.86 -5.36 31.54
N VAL A 48 -3.83 -4.41 30.62
CA VAL A 48 -2.59 -3.80 30.14
C VAL A 48 -2.24 -2.64 31.06
N PRO A 49 -1.09 -2.66 31.75
CA PRO A 49 -0.65 -1.50 32.54
C PRO A 49 -0.55 -0.27 31.64
N ALA A 50 -0.80 0.92 32.19
CA ALA A 50 -0.55 2.17 31.45
C ALA A 50 0.92 2.21 31.01
N PHE A 51 1.17 2.70 29.79
CA PHE A 51 2.52 2.78 29.22
C PHE A 51 3.47 3.56 30.14
N ASP A 52 3.03 4.72 30.63
CA ASP A 52 3.81 5.56 31.55
C ASP A 52 4.09 4.87 32.89
N LYS A 53 3.11 4.10 33.41
CA LYS A 53 3.32 3.28 34.61
C LYS A 53 4.39 2.22 34.36
N THR A 54 4.36 1.58 33.20
CA THR A 54 5.34 0.57 32.81
C THR A 54 6.75 1.17 32.71
N LEU A 55 6.89 2.36 32.12
CA LEU A 55 8.16 3.08 32.06
C LEU A 55 8.70 3.45 33.44
N HIS A 56 7.80 3.90 34.33
CA HIS A 56 8.14 4.22 35.71
C HIS A 56 8.59 2.98 36.50
N ASP A 57 7.81 1.90 36.45
CA ASP A 57 8.11 0.64 37.16
C ASP A 57 9.43 0.00 36.68
N LEU A 58 9.83 0.24 35.43
CA LEU A 58 11.09 -0.22 34.84
C LEU A 58 12.24 0.80 35.00
N GLU A 59 12.02 1.91 35.70
CA GLU A 59 13.03 2.96 35.93
C GLU A 59 13.63 3.56 34.64
N LEU A 60 12.86 3.55 33.54
CA LEU A 60 13.31 4.01 32.22
C LEU A 60 13.17 5.53 32.03
N GLY A 61 12.51 6.22 32.97
CA GLY A 61 12.27 7.66 32.92
C GLY A 61 11.36 8.11 31.77
N GLN A 62 11.36 9.41 31.49
CA GLN A 62 10.55 9.99 30.41
C GLN A 62 11.25 9.83 29.05
N LEU A 63 10.56 9.21 28.09
CA LEU A 63 11.05 9.14 26.71
C LEU A 63 11.10 10.53 26.08
N LYS A 64 12.28 10.93 25.61
CA LYS A 64 12.48 12.17 24.86
C LYS A 64 12.61 11.86 23.38
N ARG A 65 11.91 12.63 22.54
CA ARG A 65 12.00 12.49 21.09
C ARG A 65 13.37 13.00 20.62
N ASN A 66 14.04 12.19 19.79
CA ASN A 66 15.26 12.61 19.10
C ASN A 66 14.96 13.64 17.99
N ARG A 67 16.03 14.29 17.50
CA ARG A 67 15.96 15.18 16.33
C ARG A 67 15.45 14.42 15.09
N VAL A 68 14.78 15.14 14.21
CA VAL A 68 14.26 14.57 12.95
C VAL A 68 15.39 14.53 11.93
N SER A 69 15.92 13.34 11.67
CA SER A 69 17.02 13.14 10.72
C SER A 69 16.57 12.73 9.31
N THR A 70 15.32 12.26 9.18
CA THR A 70 14.81 11.63 7.96
C THR A 70 13.42 12.15 7.61
N LEU A 71 13.25 12.60 6.38
CA LEU A 71 11.98 12.97 5.79
C LEU A 71 11.49 11.84 4.87
N GLN A 72 10.43 11.14 5.26
CA GLN A 72 9.79 10.16 4.39
C GLN A 72 8.65 10.81 3.60
N ILE A 73 8.61 10.58 2.29
CA ILE A 73 7.67 11.21 1.35
C ILE A 73 6.90 10.10 0.64
N ASN A 74 5.60 9.98 0.92
CA ASN A 74 4.70 9.26 0.02
C ASN A 74 4.33 10.18 -1.14
N ILE A 75 4.84 9.89 -2.34
CA ILE A 75 4.70 10.75 -3.51
C ILE A 75 3.35 10.56 -4.25
N GLY A 76 2.63 9.48 -3.94
CA GLY A 76 1.37 9.11 -4.58
C GLY A 76 1.14 7.60 -4.53
N LEU A 77 -0.07 7.15 -4.90
CA LEU A 77 -0.48 5.75 -4.81
C LEU A 77 -0.47 5.01 -6.14
N THR A 78 -0.13 5.67 -7.25
CA THR A 78 -0.02 5.01 -8.57
C THR A 78 1.16 4.03 -8.56
N CYS A 79 0.91 2.79 -8.96
CA CYS A 79 1.88 1.71 -9.05
C CYS A 79 1.61 0.89 -10.32
N ASN A 80 2.64 0.27 -10.90
CA ASN A 80 2.46 -0.69 -11.99
C ASN A 80 2.01 -2.09 -11.50
N GLN A 81 1.98 -2.33 -10.18
CA GLN A 81 1.51 -3.57 -9.53
C GLN A 81 0.30 -3.28 -8.63
N ALA A 82 -0.49 -4.31 -8.30
CA ALA A 82 -1.56 -4.27 -7.31
C ALA A 82 -1.41 -5.42 -6.30
N CYS A 83 -0.40 -5.32 -5.42
CA CYS A 83 -0.02 -6.41 -4.52
C CYS A 83 -1.09 -6.68 -3.45
N SER A 84 -1.37 -7.95 -3.15
CA SER A 84 -2.41 -8.36 -2.18
C SER A 84 -2.12 -7.92 -0.74
N HIS A 85 -0.84 -7.69 -0.43
CA HIS A 85 -0.37 -7.25 0.89
C HIS A 85 -0.13 -5.73 0.99
N CYS A 86 -0.52 -4.95 -0.04
CA CYS A 86 -0.23 -3.51 -0.08
C CYS A 86 -1.04 -2.75 0.98
N HIS A 87 -0.39 -2.32 2.05
CA HIS A 87 -1.03 -1.60 3.17
C HIS A 87 -1.66 -0.24 2.80
N VAL A 88 -1.25 0.35 1.66
CA VAL A 88 -1.79 1.62 1.12
C VAL A 88 -2.64 1.41 -0.12
N GLU A 89 -2.90 0.16 -0.51
CA GLU A 89 -3.77 -0.20 -1.64
C GLU A 89 -3.38 0.48 -2.96
N SER A 90 -2.07 0.66 -3.19
CA SER A 90 -1.54 1.21 -4.44
C SER A 90 -1.81 0.29 -5.62
N SER A 91 -2.15 0.88 -6.76
CA SER A 91 -2.53 0.16 -7.97
C SER A 91 -2.33 1.02 -9.22
N PRO A 92 -2.41 0.44 -10.44
CA PRO A 92 -2.41 1.21 -11.68
C PRO A 92 -3.60 2.17 -11.80
N SER A 93 -4.71 1.86 -11.13
CA SER A 93 -5.93 2.68 -11.13
C SER A 93 -5.95 3.80 -10.10
N SER A 94 -4.97 3.85 -9.18
CA SER A 94 -4.91 4.86 -8.12
C SER A 94 -4.66 6.26 -8.68
N LYS A 95 -5.37 7.25 -8.14
CA LYS A 95 -5.35 8.65 -8.64
C LYS A 95 -4.76 9.63 -7.64
N GLU A 96 -4.53 9.20 -6.41
CA GLU A 96 -3.94 9.97 -5.34
C GLU A 96 -2.48 10.26 -5.69
N THR A 97 -2.18 11.52 -5.96
CA THR A 97 -0.87 11.99 -6.42
C THR A 97 -0.51 13.27 -5.70
N MET A 98 0.76 13.39 -5.32
CA MET A 98 1.25 14.61 -4.69
C MET A 98 1.35 15.74 -5.73
N PRO A 99 0.66 16.87 -5.54
CA PRO A 99 0.74 17.99 -6.46
C PRO A 99 2.09 18.68 -6.36
N LYS A 100 2.53 19.32 -7.45
CA LYS A 100 3.82 20.03 -7.53
C LYS A 100 4.04 21.03 -6.38
N ILE A 101 3.00 21.75 -5.96
CA ILE A 101 3.11 22.72 -4.86
C ILE A 101 3.56 22.06 -3.54
N VAL A 102 3.23 20.79 -3.31
CA VAL A 102 3.71 20.04 -2.14
C VAL A 102 5.16 19.63 -2.33
N ALA A 103 5.56 19.19 -3.53
CA ALA A 103 6.97 18.94 -3.87
C ALA A 103 7.85 20.17 -3.58
N ASP A 104 7.40 21.35 -4.01
CA ASP A 104 8.12 22.61 -3.77
C ASP A 104 8.22 22.95 -2.27
N ARG A 105 7.17 22.62 -1.48
CA ARG A 105 7.20 22.79 -0.01
C ARG A 105 8.14 21.82 0.68
N LEU A 106 8.27 20.59 0.20
CA LEU A 106 9.19 19.58 0.75
C LEU A 106 10.65 19.99 0.55
N VAL A 107 10.97 20.60 -0.60
CA VAL A 107 12.30 21.18 -0.83
C VAL A 107 12.56 22.33 0.15
N LYS A 108 11.61 23.25 0.32
CA LYS A 108 11.73 24.35 1.29
C LYS A 108 11.91 23.86 2.73
N LEU A 109 11.14 22.86 3.14
CA LEU A 109 11.27 22.23 4.46
C LEU A 109 12.67 21.64 4.66
N SER A 110 13.18 20.93 3.66
CA SER A 110 14.51 20.31 3.73
C SER A 110 15.63 21.35 3.76
N GLN A 111 15.38 22.59 3.31
CA GLN A 111 16.32 23.71 3.38
C GLN A 111 16.31 24.40 4.75
N SER A 112 15.17 24.42 5.45
CA SER A 112 15.05 25.06 6.76
C SER A 112 15.45 24.16 7.92
N GLU A 113 15.31 22.85 7.76
CA GLU A 113 15.59 21.86 8.81
C GLU A 113 17.00 21.27 8.69
N ASN A 114 17.95 21.85 9.42
CA ASN A 114 19.38 21.47 9.33
C ASN A 114 19.70 20.03 9.80
N ASP A 115 18.82 19.40 10.58
CA ASP A 115 19.03 18.04 11.08
C ASP A 115 18.65 16.95 10.05
N ILE A 116 17.86 17.30 9.02
CA ILE A 116 17.46 16.35 7.97
C ILE A 116 18.67 16.06 7.09
N SER A 117 19.08 14.79 7.07
CA SER A 117 20.20 14.30 6.25
C SER A 117 19.79 13.25 5.22
N THR A 118 18.56 12.74 5.33
CA THR A 118 18.03 11.67 4.48
C THR A 118 16.59 11.96 4.07
N VAL A 119 16.30 11.72 2.80
CA VAL A 119 14.95 11.70 2.24
C VAL A 119 14.63 10.28 1.78
N ASP A 120 13.51 9.72 2.24
CA ASP A 120 13.03 8.39 1.88
C ASP A 120 11.76 8.52 1.03
N ILE A 121 11.89 8.31 -0.28
CA ILE A 121 10.80 8.48 -1.24
C ILE A 121 10.09 7.14 -1.43
N THR A 122 8.78 7.14 -1.21
CA THR A 122 7.89 5.98 -1.31
C THR A 122 6.57 6.37 -2.00
N GLY A 123 5.60 5.46 -2.00
CA GLY A 123 4.30 5.60 -2.66
C GLY A 123 3.83 4.25 -3.20
N GLY A 124 3.25 4.28 -4.39
CA GLY A 124 3.13 3.09 -5.23
C GLY A 124 4.48 2.73 -5.86
N ALA A 125 4.70 3.17 -7.10
CA ALA A 125 6.01 3.15 -7.76
C ALA A 125 6.50 4.60 -7.94
N PRO A 126 7.36 5.12 -7.03
CA PRO A 126 7.78 6.51 -7.04
C PRO A 126 8.28 7.02 -8.40
N GLU A 127 8.98 6.17 -9.14
CA GLU A 127 9.64 6.42 -10.41
C GLU A 127 8.65 6.81 -11.52
N MET A 128 7.39 6.37 -11.41
CA MET A 128 6.30 6.78 -12.32
C MET A 128 5.86 8.22 -12.12
N HIS A 129 6.17 8.82 -10.96
CA HIS A 129 5.64 10.11 -10.58
C HIS A 129 6.42 11.26 -11.24
N LYS A 130 5.70 12.22 -11.84
CA LYS A 130 6.30 13.37 -12.56
C LYS A 130 7.27 14.21 -11.70
N GLN A 131 7.08 14.22 -10.38
CA GLN A 131 7.95 14.94 -9.45
C GLN A 131 9.11 14.13 -8.88
N PHE A 132 9.22 12.83 -9.18
CA PHE A 132 10.28 11.98 -8.64
C PHE A 132 11.67 12.48 -9.04
N ARG A 133 11.96 12.55 -10.35
CA ARG A 133 13.27 13.00 -10.83
C ARG A 133 13.62 14.42 -10.42
N PRO A 134 12.70 15.41 -10.51
CA PRO A 134 12.95 16.76 -9.98
C PRO A 134 13.30 16.77 -8.49
N LEU A 135 12.58 16.01 -7.66
CA LEU A 135 12.83 15.94 -6.22
C LEU A 135 14.18 15.29 -5.92
N VAL A 136 14.48 14.15 -6.55
CA VAL A 136 15.78 13.47 -6.40
C VAL A 136 16.91 14.45 -6.69
N ARG A 137 16.91 15.11 -7.85
CA ARG A 137 17.95 16.09 -8.21
C ARG A 137 18.08 17.20 -7.17
N LYS A 138 16.97 17.79 -6.74
CA LYS A 138 16.98 18.87 -5.73
C LYS A 138 17.55 18.42 -4.39
N PHE A 139 17.14 17.25 -3.89
CA PHE A 139 17.67 16.73 -2.63
C PHE A 139 19.15 16.33 -2.76
N LYS A 140 19.59 15.82 -3.91
CA LYS A 140 21.00 15.53 -4.17
C LYS A 140 21.85 16.80 -4.29
N GLU A 141 21.36 17.84 -4.94
CA GLU A 141 22.01 19.18 -4.98
C GLU A 141 22.22 19.76 -3.58
N MET A 142 21.30 19.47 -2.65
CA MET A 142 21.39 19.86 -1.23
C MET A 142 22.34 18.98 -0.41
N GLY A 143 22.97 17.97 -1.02
CA GLY A 143 23.86 17.03 -0.33
C GLY A 143 23.14 15.95 0.49
N LEU A 144 21.82 15.81 0.36
CA LEU A 144 21.06 14.82 1.12
C LEU A 144 21.26 13.40 0.59
N ASN A 145 21.11 12.42 1.49
CA ASN A 145 20.90 11.03 1.09
C ASN A 145 19.48 10.88 0.55
N VAL A 146 19.33 10.20 -0.58
CA VAL A 146 18.00 9.90 -1.14
C VAL A 146 17.86 8.39 -1.20
N ILE A 147 16.77 7.89 -0.62
CA ILE A 147 16.32 6.51 -0.70
C ILE A 147 15.12 6.45 -1.64
N ASP A 148 15.12 5.46 -2.52
CA ASP A 148 13.98 5.12 -3.38
C ASP A 148 13.46 3.73 -2.99
N ARG A 149 12.19 3.66 -2.61
CA ARG A 149 11.50 2.39 -2.31
C ARG A 149 10.90 1.82 -3.58
N CYS A 150 11.76 1.10 -4.30
CA CYS A 150 11.47 0.54 -5.61
C CYS A 150 10.81 -0.84 -5.51
N ASN A 151 9.88 -1.12 -6.43
CA ASN A 151 9.27 -2.45 -6.56
C ASN A 151 10.00 -3.38 -7.55
N LEU A 152 11.15 -2.93 -8.07
CA LEU A 152 12.04 -3.55 -9.07
C LEU A 152 11.44 -3.67 -10.48
N THR A 153 10.22 -4.19 -10.62
CA THR A 153 9.64 -4.41 -11.96
C THR A 153 9.37 -3.12 -12.71
N ILE A 154 9.27 -1.99 -12.01
CA ILE A 154 9.14 -0.68 -12.65
C ILE A 154 10.37 -0.29 -13.48
N LEU A 155 11.55 -0.83 -13.15
CA LEU A 155 12.79 -0.55 -13.88
C LEU A 155 12.77 -1.12 -15.31
N GLU A 156 11.95 -2.14 -15.58
CA GLU A 156 11.75 -2.64 -16.94
C GLU A 156 10.77 -1.78 -17.75
N GLN A 157 9.87 -1.07 -17.07
CA GLN A 157 8.80 -0.29 -17.72
C GLN A 157 9.18 1.16 -17.97
N ILE A 158 10.10 1.72 -17.18
CA ILE A 158 10.59 3.08 -17.32
C ILE A 158 12.01 3.01 -17.89
N PRO A 159 12.18 3.29 -19.21
CA PRO A 159 13.51 3.38 -19.80
C PRO A 159 14.40 4.30 -18.99
N ASP A 160 15.69 3.94 -18.89
CA ASP A 160 16.73 4.68 -18.18
C ASP A 160 16.55 4.86 -16.65
N ALA A 161 15.52 4.29 -16.02
CA ALA A 161 15.28 4.44 -14.59
C ALA A 161 16.50 4.02 -13.75
N ALA A 162 17.07 2.84 -14.01
CA ALA A 162 18.27 2.36 -13.33
C ALA A 162 19.46 3.32 -13.51
N ASN A 163 19.71 3.78 -14.75
CA ASN A 163 20.77 4.75 -15.04
C ASN A 163 20.56 6.06 -14.27
N PHE A 164 19.34 6.59 -14.24
CA PHE A 164 19.03 7.81 -13.49
C PHE A 164 19.28 7.66 -11.99
N LEU A 165 18.87 6.53 -11.40
CA LEU A 165 19.11 6.24 -9.98
C LEU A 165 20.61 6.15 -9.69
N ALA A 166 21.38 5.48 -10.57
CA ALA A 166 22.83 5.34 -10.45
C ALA A 166 23.56 6.69 -10.59
N GLU A 167 23.25 7.49 -11.61
CA GLU A 167 23.82 8.82 -11.85
C GLU A 167 23.62 9.75 -10.64
N ASN A 168 22.44 9.67 -10.00
CA ASN A 168 22.10 10.49 -8.84
C ASN A 168 22.52 9.85 -7.51
N LYS A 169 23.18 8.68 -7.53
CA LYS A 169 23.62 7.93 -6.34
C LYS A 169 22.48 7.72 -5.35
N VAL A 170 21.31 7.34 -5.86
CA VAL A 170 20.12 7.03 -5.06
C VAL A 170 20.30 5.65 -4.42
N LYS A 171 19.97 5.53 -3.14
CA LYS A 171 19.96 4.23 -2.45
C LYS A 171 18.64 3.54 -2.75
N VAL A 172 18.68 2.37 -3.38
CA VAL A 172 17.48 1.59 -3.67
C VAL A 172 17.17 0.67 -2.50
N VAL A 173 15.96 0.74 -1.98
CA VAL A 173 15.38 -0.26 -1.07
C VAL A 173 14.37 -1.08 -1.87
N ALA A 174 14.83 -2.24 -2.32
CA ALA A 174 14.08 -3.10 -3.22
C ALA A 174 13.02 -3.93 -2.49
N SER A 175 11.79 -3.93 -3.03
CA SER A 175 10.67 -4.67 -2.46
C SER A 175 10.62 -6.11 -2.97
N LEU A 176 11.61 -6.94 -2.61
CA LEU A 176 11.66 -8.37 -2.95
C LEU A 176 11.45 -9.22 -1.68
N PRO A 177 10.27 -9.83 -1.47
CA PRO A 177 9.95 -10.45 -0.17
C PRO A 177 10.75 -11.73 0.11
N CYS A 178 11.24 -12.43 -0.92
CA CYS A 178 12.08 -13.62 -0.77
C CYS A 178 12.79 -13.99 -2.08
N TYR A 179 13.64 -15.01 -2.04
CA TYR A 179 14.42 -15.53 -3.18
C TYR A 179 13.70 -16.59 -4.04
N THR A 180 12.49 -17.03 -3.68
CA THR A 180 11.73 -18.06 -4.42
C THR A 180 10.59 -17.46 -5.23
N ALA A 181 10.41 -17.88 -6.48
CA ALA A 181 9.33 -17.41 -7.36
C ALA A 181 7.94 -17.55 -6.73
N ASP A 182 7.56 -18.77 -6.31
CA ASP A 182 6.21 -19.07 -5.77
C ASP A 182 5.74 -18.07 -4.69
N ASN A 183 6.61 -17.75 -3.72
CA ASN A 183 6.23 -16.84 -2.62
C ASN A 183 6.23 -15.36 -3.06
N VAL A 184 7.05 -14.96 -4.03
CA VAL A 184 6.97 -13.61 -4.61
C VAL A 184 5.67 -13.47 -5.39
N GLU A 185 5.34 -14.44 -6.23
CA GLU A 185 4.14 -14.40 -7.08
C GLU A 185 2.86 -14.45 -6.26
N ALA A 186 2.78 -15.29 -5.21
CA ALA A 186 1.64 -15.35 -4.31
C ALA A 186 1.33 -14.00 -3.63
N GLN A 187 2.36 -13.16 -3.41
CA GLN A 187 2.23 -11.87 -2.75
C GLN A 187 2.02 -10.70 -3.73
N ARG A 188 2.65 -10.76 -4.90
CA ARG A 188 2.81 -9.60 -5.78
C ARG A 188 2.20 -9.75 -7.17
N GLY A 189 1.85 -10.98 -7.56
CA GLY A 189 1.30 -11.32 -8.87
C GLY A 189 2.27 -12.09 -9.75
N ASP A 190 1.71 -12.75 -10.76
CA ASP A 190 2.42 -13.64 -11.69
C ASP A 190 3.52 -12.89 -12.46
N GLY A 191 4.68 -13.55 -12.66
CA GLY A 191 5.80 -12.99 -13.43
C GLY A 191 6.59 -11.88 -12.71
N VAL A 192 6.17 -11.45 -11.52
CA VAL A 192 6.88 -10.41 -10.76
C VAL A 192 8.28 -10.86 -10.34
N PHE A 193 8.50 -12.16 -10.09
CA PHE A 193 9.81 -12.67 -9.71
C PHE A 193 10.85 -12.41 -10.79
N ASP A 194 10.62 -12.91 -12.01
CA ASP A 194 11.55 -12.77 -13.14
C ASP A 194 11.80 -11.30 -13.46
N SER A 195 10.74 -10.48 -13.51
CA SER A 195 10.86 -9.04 -13.71
C SER A 195 11.67 -8.33 -12.62
N SER A 196 11.56 -8.80 -11.37
CA SER A 196 12.35 -8.26 -10.27
C SER A 196 13.84 -8.61 -10.41
N ILE A 197 14.15 -9.84 -10.83
CA ILE A 197 15.54 -10.26 -11.10
C ILE A 197 16.13 -9.49 -12.28
N ALA A 198 15.38 -9.31 -13.36
CA ALA A 198 15.80 -8.49 -14.49
C ALA A 198 16.08 -7.04 -14.07
N GLY A 199 15.20 -6.44 -13.24
CA GLY A 199 15.42 -5.11 -12.68
C GLY A 199 16.67 -4.99 -11.80
N LEU A 200 17.04 -6.04 -11.06
CA LEU A 200 18.26 -6.08 -10.24
C LEU A 200 19.55 -6.20 -11.07
N GLN A 201 19.47 -6.69 -12.30
CA GLN A 201 20.62 -6.89 -13.19
C GLN A 201 20.97 -5.65 -14.03
N GLN A 202 20.13 -4.60 -13.99
CA GLN A 202 20.39 -3.31 -14.62
C GLN A 202 21.38 -2.48 -13.80
#